data_AF-A0A3N2N5I7-F1
#
_entry.id   AF-A0A3N2N5I7-F1
#
_cell.length_a   1.000
_cell.length_b   1.000
_cell.length_c   1.000
_cell.angle_alpha   90.00
_cell.angle_beta   90.00
_cell.angle_gamma   90.00
#
_symmetry.space_group_name_H-M   'P 1'
#
loop_
_entity.id
_entity.type
_entity.pdbx_description
1 polymer ?
#
loop_
_entity_poly.entity_id
_entity_poly.type
_entity_poly.pdbx_seq_one_letter_code
_entity_poly.pdbx_strand_id
1 'polypeptide(L)'
;MKLTDTKYVIICGLMLFVCISIYARNVSVSGRVVDKYNGEPLIGACVYAAYTDKKDSLMAVTDTVGLFTVSVPENQLLRFQYMGYKDTFALAKSNLLIEMEDGGEWKNPLWIIDSVIADVNYPDIWYQSPFGDITLESLVCEAMPVLREDDIEKVHLIDSTICFGNILYTGLCRVDTKPTTVQVIVDGENCGIITERAGRLAGETAAIKYASNILRIDSVVDAVAIDTKKLLLIPTEYYKKAEKMLVVTTDHHYPSVAESGFLPYQYDNGDDYVSDGRYRIVDSDGRIGYATANNAVIIPPRFAFGFPFHNGLARVTNSGHLETVIGSDGEYHYWVSNSWYWIDKMGNRLGMEDETER
;
A
#
# COMPACT_ATOMS: atom_id res chain seq x y z
N MET A 1 64.15 -28.14 -20.18
CA MET A 1 62.86 -27.45 -20.46
C MET A 1 62.41 -27.85 -21.86
N LYS A 2 62.25 -29.15 -22.13
CA LYS A 2 61.05 -29.99 -21.93
C LYS A 2 59.97 -29.69 -22.97
N LEU A 3 60.07 -30.38 -24.12
CA LEU A 3 59.03 -30.55 -25.15
C LEU A 3 57.67 -31.00 -24.58
N THR A 4 57.63 -31.49 -23.34
CA THR A 4 56.42 -31.81 -22.60
C THR A 4 55.64 -30.57 -22.18
N ASP A 5 56.31 -29.48 -21.78
CA ASP A 5 55.65 -28.30 -21.23
C ASP A 5 54.91 -27.52 -22.34
N THR A 6 55.48 -27.47 -23.55
CA THR A 6 54.83 -26.90 -24.74
C THR A 6 53.61 -27.71 -25.16
N LYS A 7 53.63 -29.04 -25.01
CA LYS A 7 52.46 -29.90 -25.28
C LYS A 7 51.33 -29.65 -24.28
N TYR A 8 51.65 -29.52 -22.99
CA TYR A 8 50.64 -29.20 -21.98
C TYR A 8 50.05 -27.80 -22.18
N VAL A 9 50.84 -26.80 -22.58
CA VAL A 9 50.32 -25.45 -22.90
C VAL A 9 49.39 -25.48 -24.11
N ILE A 10 49.71 -26.24 -25.17
CA ILE A 10 48.83 -26.38 -26.34
C ILE A 10 47.55 -27.15 -25.98
N ILE A 11 47.65 -28.22 -25.18
CA ILE A 11 46.49 -28.99 -24.71
C ILE A 11 45.61 -28.15 -23.76
N CYS A 12 46.20 -27.40 -22.84
CA CYS A 12 45.48 -26.47 -21.96
C CYS A 12 44.83 -25.34 -22.77
N GLY A 13 45.49 -24.81 -23.80
CA GLY A 13 44.92 -23.84 -24.72
C GLY A 13 43.72 -24.41 -25.49
N LEU A 14 43.85 -25.60 -26.06
CA LEU A 14 42.75 -26.30 -26.75
C LEU A 14 41.59 -26.62 -25.79
N MET A 15 41.87 -27.06 -24.56
CA MET A 15 40.86 -27.28 -23.52
C MET A 15 40.18 -25.98 -23.11
N LEU A 16 40.92 -24.87 -22.99
CA LEU A 16 40.33 -23.55 -22.73
C LEU A 16 39.42 -23.11 -23.89
N PHE A 17 39.84 -23.29 -25.14
CA PHE A 17 39.02 -22.98 -26.32
C PHE A 17 37.74 -23.82 -26.37
N VAL A 18 37.81 -25.10 -26.00
CA VAL A 18 36.64 -25.98 -25.88
C VAL A 18 35.73 -25.52 -24.73
N CYS A 19 36.28 -25.15 -23.57
CA CYS A 19 35.52 -24.63 -22.43
C CYS A 19 34.81 -23.29 -22.75
N ILE A 20 35.44 -22.37 -23.48
CA ILE A 20 34.84 -21.09 -23.90
C ILE A 20 33.69 -21.34 -24.90
N SER A 21 33.85 -22.32 -25.79
CA SER A 21 32.81 -22.71 -26.75
C SER A 21 31.60 -23.39 -26.10
N ILE A 22 31.79 -24.04 -24.95
CA ILE A 22 30.70 -24.65 -24.17
C ILE A 22 29.91 -23.58 -23.38
N TYR A 23 30.53 -22.45 -23.05
CA TYR A 23 29.89 -21.36 -22.29
C TYR A 23 28.98 -20.44 -23.13
N ALA A 24 29.10 -20.49 -24.46
CA ALA A 24 28.27 -19.71 -25.38
C ALA A 24 27.29 -20.60 -26.16
N ARG A 25 26.42 -21.33 -25.44
CA ARG A 25 25.30 -22.03 -26.08
C ARG A 25 24.09 -21.11 -26.15
N ASN A 26 23.74 -20.68 -27.35
CA ASN A 26 22.46 -20.02 -27.56
C ASN A 26 21.32 -21.03 -27.42
N VAL A 27 20.27 -20.64 -26.70
CA VAL A 27 19.01 -21.36 -26.60
C VAL A 27 18.02 -20.77 -27.61
N SER A 28 17.21 -21.64 -28.21
CA SER A 28 16.06 -21.21 -29.02
C SER A 28 14.91 -20.87 -28.07
N VAL A 29 14.53 -19.61 -28.03
CA VAL A 29 13.42 -19.09 -27.23
C VAL A 29 12.28 -18.78 -28.18
N SER A 30 11.12 -19.35 -27.90
CA SER A 30 9.88 -19.09 -28.62
C SER A 30 8.80 -18.67 -27.65
N GLY A 31 7.89 -17.84 -28.14
CA GLY A 31 6.78 -17.35 -27.35
C GLY A 31 5.75 -16.63 -28.19
N ARG A 32 4.74 -16.11 -27.50
CA ARG A 32 3.68 -15.29 -28.06
C ARG A 32 3.63 -13.97 -27.32
N VAL A 33 3.47 -12.88 -28.06
CA VAL A 33 3.24 -11.54 -27.54
C VAL A 33 1.79 -11.18 -27.81
N VAL A 34 1.09 -10.78 -26.77
CA VAL A 34 -0.31 -10.44 -26.78
C VAL A 34 -0.54 -9.15 -26.02
N ASP A 35 -1.63 -8.49 -26.34
CA ASP A 35 -2.18 -7.42 -25.54
C ASP A 35 -2.61 -7.99 -24.18
N LYS A 36 -2.21 -7.34 -23.09
CA LYS A 36 -2.50 -7.79 -21.71
C LYS A 36 -4.00 -7.86 -21.39
N TYR A 37 -4.86 -7.09 -22.06
CA TYR A 37 -6.28 -6.93 -21.69
C TYR A 37 -7.21 -7.81 -22.51
N ASN A 38 -7.05 -7.82 -23.84
CA ASN A 38 -7.94 -8.57 -24.74
C ASN A 38 -7.31 -9.88 -25.23
N GLY A 39 -6.01 -10.08 -25.00
CA GLY A 39 -5.28 -11.27 -25.44
C GLY A 39 -5.09 -11.36 -26.95
N GLU A 40 -5.44 -10.29 -27.68
CA GLU A 40 -5.23 -10.20 -29.11
C GLU A 40 -3.73 -10.22 -29.41
N PRO A 41 -3.32 -10.89 -30.50
CA PRO A 41 -1.92 -10.93 -30.87
C PRO A 41 -1.38 -9.56 -31.22
N LEU A 42 -0.22 -9.20 -30.66
CA LEU A 42 0.48 -8.00 -31.08
C LEU A 42 1.32 -8.31 -32.32
N ILE A 43 0.82 -7.91 -33.48
CA ILE A 43 1.46 -8.11 -34.79
C ILE A 43 2.51 -7.00 -34.99
N GLY A 44 3.77 -7.37 -35.20
CA GLY A 44 4.83 -6.39 -35.40
C GLY A 44 5.51 -5.90 -34.12
N ALA A 45 5.30 -6.56 -32.98
CA ALA A 45 6.04 -6.28 -31.75
C ALA A 45 7.52 -6.66 -31.91
N CYS A 46 8.40 -5.74 -31.56
CA CYS A 46 9.84 -5.89 -31.66
C CYS A 46 10.39 -6.61 -30.42
N VAL A 47 11.20 -7.64 -30.65
CA VAL A 47 11.91 -8.38 -29.61
C VAL A 47 13.38 -8.00 -29.67
N TYR A 48 13.89 -7.40 -28.59
CA TYR A 48 15.27 -6.99 -28.46
C TYR A 48 16.02 -7.85 -27.44
N ALA A 49 17.29 -8.14 -27.71
CA ALA A 49 18.22 -8.52 -26.65
C ALA A 49 18.62 -7.24 -25.90
N ALA A 50 18.26 -7.17 -24.62
CA ALA A 50 18.52 -6.01 -23.78
C ALA A 50 19.94 -6.04 -23.22
N TYR A 51 20.68 -4.94 -23.36
CA TYR A 51 22.06 -4.81 -22.87
C TYR A 51 22.20 -3.63 -21.91
N THR A 52 23.13 -3.73 -20.96
CA THR A 52 23.36 -2.70 -19.95
C THR A 52 23.88 -1.37 -20.52
N ASP A 53 24.42 -1.40 -21.74
CA ASP A 53 24.87 -0.22 -22.49
C ASP A 53 23.76 0.46 -23.31
N LYS A 54 22.51 -0.02 -23.20
CA LYS A 54 21.32 0.44 -23.93
C LYS A 54 21.43 0.33 -25.46
N LYS A 55 22.38 -0.45 -25.98
CA LYS A 55 22.47 -0.78 -27.42
C LYS A 55 21.71 -2.07 -27.70
N ASP A 56 20.42 -2.00 -27.49
CA ASP A 56 19.55 -3.15 -27.66
C ASP A 56 19.56 -3.60 -29.12
N SER A 57 19.79 -4.89 -29.32
CA SER A 57 19.86 -5.49 -30.66
C SER A 57 18.50 -6.05 -31.03
N LEU A 58 17.91 -5.60 -32.14
CA LEU A 58 16.65 -6.15 -32.65
C LEU A 58 16.90 -7.59 -33.10
N MET A 59 16.16 -8.53 -32.51
CA MET A 59 16.33 -9.97 -32.75
C MET A 59 15.24 -10.52 -33.66
N ALA A 60 14.00 -10.14 -33.40
CA ALA A 60 12.84 -10.60 -34.15
C ALA A 60 11.71 -9.58 -34.10
N VAL A 61 10.72 -9.81 -34.96
CA VAL A 61 9.44 -9.10 -34.97
C VAL A 61 8.35 -10.18 -34.97
N THR A 62 7.29 -9.97 -34.20
CA THR A 62 6.20 -10.95 -34.11
C THR A 62 5.39 -11.06 -35.41
N ASP A 63 4.88 -12.26 -35.67
CA ASP A 63 4.06 -12.55 -36.84
C ASP A 63 2.58 -12.16 -36.67
N THR A 64 1.72 -12.57 -37.62
CA THR A 64 0.27 -12.26 -37.63
C THR A 64 -0.51 -12.86 -36.47
N VAL A 65 0.07 -13.80 -35.73
CA VAL A 65 -0.53 -14.41 -34.54
C VAL A 65 0.29 -14.13 -33.27
N GLY A 66 1.19 -13.14 -33.33
CA GLY A 66 1.97 -12.64 -32.21
C GLY A 66 3.14 -13.54 -31.84
N LEU A 67 3.47 -14.55 -32.63
CA LEU A 67 4.55 -15.49 -32.31
C LEU A 67 5.91 -14.90 -32.66
N PHE A 68 6.91 -15.23 -31.85
CA PHE A 68 8.31 -14.93 -32.11
C PHE A 68 9.20 -16.16 -31.84
N THR A 69 10.36 -16.19 -32.47
CA THR A 69 11.43 -17.14 -32.16
C THR A 69 12.77 -16.43 -32.29
N VAL A 70 13.61 -16.52 -31.26
CA VAL A 70 14.93 -15.89 -31.19
C VAL A 70 15.97 -16.87 -30.67
N SER A 71 17.22 -16.72 -31.10
CA SER A 71 18.35 -17.50 -30.58
C SER A 71 19.25 -16.57 -29.76
N VAL A 72 19.27 -16.77 -28.45
CA VAL A 72 19.97 -15.91 -27.49
C VAL A 72 20.69 -16.74 -26.42
N PRO A 73 21.70 -16.20 -25.72
CA PRO A 73 22.27 -16.86 -24.57
C PRO A 73 21.21 -17.18 -23.51
N GLU A 74 21.45 -18.24 -22.75
CA GLU A 74 20.58 -18.60 -21.61
C GLU A 74 20.50 -17.44 -20.60
N ASN A 75 19.31 -17.20 -20.04
CA ASN A 75 19.03 -16.08 -19.13
C ASN A 75 19.27 -14.68 -19.70
N GLN A 76 19.42 -14.52 -21.02
CA GLN A 76 19.44 -13.21 -21.66
C GLN A 76 18.13 -12.47 -21.35
N LEU A 77 18.24 -11.21 -20.91
CA LEU A 77 17.09 -10.34 -20.74
C LEU A 77 16.58 -9.92 -22.13
N LEU A 78 15.30 -10.15 -22.38
CA LEU A 78 14.61 -9.72 -23.58
C LEU A 78 13.73 -8.52 -23.26
N ARG A 79 13.73 -7.52 -24.14
CA ARG A 79 12.80 -6.39 -24.11
C ARG A 79 11.84 -6.50 -25.28
N PHE A 80 10.55 -6.40 -24.98
CA PHE A 80 9.47 -6.39 -25.95
C PHE A 80 8.94 -4.96 -26.06
N GLN A 81 8.84 -4.46 -27.29
CA GLN A 81 8.40 -3.11 -27.58
C GLN A 81 7.38 -3.12 -28.71
N TYR A 82 6.30 -2.38 -28.52
CA TYR A 82 5.26 -2.22 -29.51
C TYR A 82 4.67 -0.81 -29.37
N MET A 83 4.33 -0.18 -30.49
CA MET A 83 3.90 1.22 -30.50
C MET A 83 2.62 1.39 -29.68
N GLY A 84 2.66 2.33 -28.73
CA GLY A 84 1.54 2.57 -27.81
C GLY A 84 1.60 1.77 -26.52
N TYR A 85 2.50 0.79 -26.39
CA TYR A 85 2.58 -0.09 -25.21
C TYR A 85 3.80 0.23 -24.35
N LYS A 86 3.73 -0.11 -23.07
CA LYS A 86 4.87 -0.07 -22.15
C LYS A 86 5.87 -1.17 -22.49
N ASP A 87 7.16 -0.85 -22.47
CA ASP A 87 8.22 -1.83 -22.67
C ASP A 87 8.10 -2.95 -21.64
N THR A 88 8.04 -4.20 -22.10
CA THR A 88 7.92 -5.38 -21.24
C THR A 88 9.22 -6.16 -21.25
N PHE A 89 9.65 -6.66 -20.08
CA PHE A 89 10.92 -7.38 -19.95
C PHE A 89 10.69 -8.80 -19.46
N ALA A 90 11.39 -9.76 -20.07
CA ALA A 90 11.37 -11.15 -19.61
C ALA A 90 12.73 -11.82 -19.81
N LEU A 91 13.07 -12.75 -18.92
CA LEU A 91 14.24 -13.60 -19.10
C LEU A 91 13.95 -14.64 -20.18
N ALA A 92 14.94 -14.91 -21.04
CA ALA A 92 14.93 -15.96 -22.03
C ALA A 92 14.61 -17.35 -21.41
N LYS A 93 13.39 -17.84 -21.62
CA LYS A 93 12.89 -19.16 -21.22
C LYS A 93 12.10 -19.80 -22.36
N SER A 94 11.85 -21.10 -22.33
CA SER A 94 10.98 -21.75 -23.33
C SER A 94 9.51 -21.35 -23.13
N ASN A 95 8.76 -21.25 -24.23
CA ASN A 95 7.31 -21.01 -24.26
C ASN A 95 6.85 -19.77 -23.48
N LEU A 96 7.47 -18.62 -23.77
CA LEU A 96 7.09 -17.36 -23.14
C LEU A 96 5.71 -16.90 -23.63
N LEU A 97 4.82 -16.55 -22.69
CA LEU A 97 3.69 -15.67 -22.95
C LEU A 97 4.07 -14.29 -22.45
N ILE A 98 4.07 -13.31 -23.35
CA ILE A 98 4.39 -11.93 -23.04
C ILE A 98 3.13 -11.10 -23.21
N GLU A 99 2.61 -10.64 -22.08
CA GLU A 99 1.45 -9.77 -22.02
C GLU A 99 1.94 -8.33 -21.93
N MET A 100 1.77 -7.56 -23.00
CA MET A 100 2.20 -6.17 -23.02
C MET A 100 1.06 -5.26 -22.60
N GLU A 101 1.37 -4.36 -21.68
CA GLU A 101 0.44 -3.37 -21.18
C GLU A 101 0.36 -2.15 -22.10
N ASP A 102 -0.84 -1.75 -22.52
CA ASP A 102 -1.04 -0.48 -23.23
C ASP A 102 -0.51 0.67 -22.37
N GLY A 103 0.17 1.62 -23.01
CA GLY A 103 0.68 2.84 -22.41
C GLY A 103 -0.37 3.93 -22.26
N GLY A 104 -1.62 3.68 -22.65
CA GLY A 104 -2.75 4.57 -22.39
C GLY A 104 -2.96 4.89 -20.91
N GLU A 105 -3.31 6.15 -20.61
CA GLU A 105 -3.72 6.56 -19.26
C GLU A 105 -5.17 6.14 -19.00
N TRP A 106 -5.37 4.96 -18.43
CA TRP A 106 -6.67 4.54 -17.93
C TRP A 106 -7.03 5.36 -16.70
N LYS A 107 -8.18 6.02 -16.76
CA LYS A 107 -8.70 6.79 -15.64
C LYS A 107 -9.48 5.86 -14.69
N ASN A 108 -9.36 6.13 -13.40
CA ASN A 108 -10.03 5.38 -12.34
C ASN A 108 -11.55 5.32 -12.59
N PRO A 109 -12.19 4.14 -12.55
CA PRO A 109 -13.63 4.04 -12.72
C PRO A 109 -14.36 4.80 -11.63
N LEU A 110 -15.63 5.13 -11.89
CA LEU A 110 -16.55 5.41 -10.79
C LEU A 110 -16.83 4.10 -10.03
N TRP A 111 -16.52 4.06 -8.74
CA TRP A 111 -16.82 2.90 -7.89
C TRP A 111 -18.17 3.07 -7.20
N ILE A 112 -19.05 2.07 -7.32
CA ILE A 112 -20.32 2.00 -6.61
C ILE A 112 -20.36 0.72 -5.78
N ILE A 113 -20.34 0.87 -4.45
CA ILE A 113 -20.35 -0.23 -3.49
C ILE A 113 -21.67 -0.21 -2.73
N ASP A 114 -22.45 -1.29 -2.79
CA ASP A 114 -23.76 -1.41 -2.13
C ASP A 114 -24.67 -0.19 -2.34
N SER A 115 -24.69 0.31 -3.58
CA SER A 115 -25.43 1.50 -4.05
C SER A 115 -24.93 2.87 -3.56
N VAL A 116 -23.70 2.95 -3.02
CA VAL A 116 -23.05 4.20 -2.62
C VAL A 116 -21.81 4.43 -3.47
N ILE A 117 -21.56 5.67 -3.86
CA ILE A 117 -20.31 6.04 -4.54
C ILE A 117 -19.17 5.92 -3.52
N ALA A 118 -18.16 5.12 -3.87
CA ALA A 118 -16.96 4.96 -3.06
C ALA A 118 -15.79 5.73 -3.67
N ASP A 119 -14.97 6.33 -2.81
CA ASP A 119 -13.69 6.91 -3.18
C ASP A 119 -12.64 5.79 -3.09
N VAL A 120 -12.36 5.18 -4.23
CA VAL A 120 -11.40 4.08 -4.40
C VAL A 120 -10.58 4.41 -5.62
N ASN A 121 -9.29 4.61 -5.45
CA ASN A 121 -8.32 4.87 -6.51
C ASN A 121 -7.61 3.56 -6.89
N TYR A 122 -8.26 2.81 -7.76
CA TYR A 122 -7.71 1.55 -8.26
C TYR A 122 -8.01 1.44 -9.77
N PRO A 123 -7.30 2.21 -10.61
CA PRO A 123 -7.43 2.13 -12.07
C PRO A 123 -7.04 0.74 -12.59
N ASP A 124 -6.29 -0.02 -11.80
CA ASP A 124 -5.81 -1.33 -12.20
C ASP A 124 -6.91 -2.40 -12.33
N ILE A 125 -8.13 -2.09 -11.90
CA ILE A 125 -9.30 -2.95 -12.11
C ILE A 125 -9.60 -3.20 -13.61
N TRP A 126 -9.12 -2.32 -14.49
CA TRP A 126 -9.23 -2.47 -15.95
C TRP A 126 -8.32 -3.59 -16.49
N TYR A 127 -7.27 -3.99 -15.75
CA TYR A 127 -6.35 -5.05 -16.18
C TYR A 127 -6.89 -6.43 -15.79
N GLN A 128 -7.68 -7.03 -16.69
CA GLN A 128 -8.11 -8.43 -16.58
C GLN A 128 -7.35 -9.25 -17.62
N SER A 129 -6.23 -9.85 -17.22
CA SER A 129 -5.51 -10.76 -18.10
C SER A 129 -6.43 -11.94 -18.49
N PRO A 130 -6.64 -12.21 -19.79
CA PRO A 130 -7.43 -13.38 -20.22
C PRO A 130 -6.68 -14.70 -20.01
N PHE A 131 -5.40 -14.64 -19.63
CA PHE A 131 -4.54 -15.80 -19.36
C PHE A 131 -4.22 -15.97 -17.87
N GLY A 132 -4.56 -14.98 -17.04
CA GLY A 132 -4.36 -15.02 -15.60
C GLY A 132 -5.54 -15.66 -14.87
N ASP A 133 -5.26 -16.30 -13.73
CA ASP A 133 -6.28 -16.86 -12.83
C ASP A 133 -6.87 -15.79 -11.87
N ILE A 134 -6.61 -14.50 -12.11
CA ILE A 134 -7.05 -13.42 -11.22
C ILE A 134 -8.49 -13.04 -11.58
N THR A 135 -9.39 -13.20 -10.63
CA THR A 135 -10.80 -12.85 -10.80
C THR A 135 -11.04 -11.36 -10.57
N LEU A 136 -12.14 -10.84 -11.08
CA LEU A 136 -12.55 -9.46 -10.82
C LEU A 136 -12.82 -9.24 -9.33
N GLU A 137 -13.33 -10.26 -8.63
CA GLU A 137 -13.48 -10.31 -7.18
C GLU A 137 -12.13 -10.16 -6.45
N SER A 138 -11.07 -10.84 -6.95
CA SER A 138 -9.72 -10.74 -6.39
C SER A 138 -9.19 -9.30 -6.50
N LEU A 139 -9.35 -8.66 -7.66
CA LEU A 139 -8.94 -7.27 -7.89
C LEU A 139 -9.72 -6.29 -7.01
N VAL A 140 -11.02 -6.54 -6.80
CA VAL A 140 -11.83 -5.76 -5.84
C VAL A 140 -11.30 -5.90 -4.42
N CYS A 141 -10.88 -7.09 -4.01
CA CYS A 141 -10.28 -7.31 -2.68
C CYS A 141 -8.89 -6.68 -2.54
N GLU A 142 -8.14 -6.55 -3.64
CA GLU A 142 -6.88 -5.81 -3.67
C GLU A 142 -7.11 -4.31 -3.49
N ALA A 143 -8.09 -3.76 -4.21
CA ALA A 143 -8.51 -2.36 -4.07
C ALA A 143 -9.08 -2.04 -2.67
N MET A 144 -9.77 -3.00 -2.06
CA MET A 144 -10.43 -2.85 -0.75
C MET A 144 -10.05 -4.00 0.19
N PRO A 145 -8.90 -3.91 0.88
CA PRO A 145 -8.34 -5.02 1.66
C PRO A 145 -9.21 -5.53 2.83
N VAL A 146 -10.24 -4.79 3.25
CA VAL A 146 -11.18 -5.27 4.27
C VAL A 146 -12.10 -6.36 3.73
N LEU A 147 -12.31 -6.42 2.41
CA LEU A 147 -13.14 -7.40 1.74
C LEU A 147 -12.37 -8.69 1.45
N ARG A 148 -13.12 -9.79 1.34
CA ARG A 148 -12.68 -11.08 0.83
C ARG A 148 -13.60 -11.48 -0.32
N GLU A 149 -13.15 -12.39 -1.17
CA GLU A 149 -13.95 -12.85 -2.32
C GLU A 149 -15.31 -13.42 -1.87
N ASP A 150 -15.34 -14.14 -0.73
CA ASP A 150 -16.59 -14.64 -0.15
C ASP A 150 -17.57 -13.54 0.28
N ASP A 151 -17.05 -12.35 0.63
CA ASP A 151 -17.86 -11.18 1.01
C ASP A 151 -18.51 -10.54 -0.24
N ILE A 152 -18.06 -10.87 -1.46
CA ILE A 152 -18.59 -10.33 -2.71
C ILE A 152 -19.77 -11.18 -3.20
N GLU A 153 -20.87 -10.51 -3.52
CA GLU A 153 -22.06 -11.11 -4.12
C GLU A 153 -21.98 -11.03 -5.65
N LYS A 154 -21.55 -9.87 -6.16
CA LYS A 154 -21.42 -9.62 -7.60
C LYS A 154 -20.49 -8.45 -7.86
N VAL A 155 -19.70 -8.55 -8.92
CA VAL A 155 -19.00 -7.41 -9.51
C VAL A 155 -19.50 -7.18 -10.94
N HIS A 156 -19.66 -5.92 -11.31
CA HIS A 156 -20.01 -5.51 -12.66
C HIS A 156 -19.13 -4.34 -13.09
N LEU A 157 -18.19 -4.62 -14.00
CA LEU A 157 -17.29 -3.63 -14.58
C LEU A 157 -17.81 -3.24 -15.97
N ILE A 158 -18.00 -1.95 -16.21
CA ILE A 158 -18.44 -1.40 -17.50
C ILE A 158 -17.35 -0.51 -18.05
N ASP A 159 -16.69 -0.98 -19.10
CA ASP A 159 -15.76 -0.18 -19.89
C ASP A 159 -16.55 0.68 -20.89
N SER A 160 -17.19 1.73 -20.39
CA SER A 160 -17.87 2.72 -21.21
C SER A 160 -17.81 4.07 -20.55
N THR A 161 -17.50 5.09 -21.34
CA THR A 161 -17.48 6.46 -20.84
C THR A 161 -18.91 6.92 -20.57
N ILE A 162 -19.22 7.24 -19.31
CA ILE A 162 -20.53 7.73 -18.86
C ILE A 162 -20.44 9.24 -18.69
N CYS A 163 -21.39 9.97 -19.26
CA CYS A 163 -21.53 11.41 -19.06
C CYS A 163 -22.78 11.70 -18.25
N PHE A 164 -22.63 12.34 -17.09
CA PHE A 164 -23.76 12.76 -16.26
C PHE A 164 -23.49 14.14 -15.67
N GLY A 165 -24.44 15.08 -15.83
CA GLY A 165 -24.31 16.43 -15.26
C GLY A 165 -23.06 17.20 -15.72
N ASN A 166 -22.61 16.99 -16.97
CA ASN A 166 -21.35 17.50 -17.54
C ASN A 166 -20.06 16.93 -16.91
N ILE A 167 -20.16 15.88 -16.10
CA ILE A 167 -19.00 15.14 -15.59
C ILE A 167 -18.82 13.88 -16.43
N LEU A 168 -17.58 13.64 -16.85
CA LEU A 168 -17.17 12.49 -17.63
C LEU A 168 -16.54 11.44 -16.71
N TYR A 169 -17.14 10.25 -16.64
CA TYR A 169 -16.61 9.09 -15.92
C TYR A 169 -16.11 8.07 -16.93
N THR A 170 -14.87 7.64 -16.79
CA THR A 170 -14.24 6.62 -17.63
C THR A 170 -14.54 5.24 -17.08
N GLY A 171 -15.77 4.80 -17.27
CA GLY A 171 -16.22 3.50 -16.82
C GLY A 171 -16.81 3.47 -15.41
N LEU A 172 -17.37 2.32 -15.07
CA LEU A 172 -18.10 2.07 -13.83
C LEU A 172 -17.74 0.70 -13.27
N CYS A 173 -17.31 0.64 -12.01
CA CYS A 173 -17.15 -0.59 -11.26
C CYS A 173 -18.23 -0.65 -10.17
N ARG A 174 -19.18 -1.58 -10.30
CA ARG A 174 -20.22 -1.81 -9.29
C ARG A 174 -19.92 -3.10 -8.53
N VAL A 175 -19.91 -3.02 -7.21
CA VAL A 175 -19.72 -4.16 -6.31
C VAL A 175 -20.93 -4.24 -5.39
N ASP A 176 -21.59 -5.40 -5.38
CA ASP A 176 -22.61 -5.74 -4.40
C ASP A 176 -22.00 -6.76 -3.44
N THR A 177 -22.14 -6.55 -2.12
CA THR A 177 -21.50 -7.38 -1.09
C THR A 177 -22.51 -8.08 -0.20
N LYS A 178 -22.16 -9.26 0.32
CA LYS A 178 -23.00 -10.02 1.24
C LYS A 178 -22.98 -9.41 2.64
N PRO A 179 -24.05 -9.61 3.44
CA PRO A 179 -24.02 -9.30 4.86
C PRO A 179 -22.95 -10.10 5.59
N THR A 180 -22.29 -9.45 6.55
CA THR A 180 -21.24 -10.01 7.40
C THR A 180 -21.45 -9.58 8.84
N THR A 181 -20.88 -10.32 9.79
CA THR A 181 -20.93 -9.98 11.21
C THR A 181 -19.81 -9.00 11.55
N VAL A 182 -20.17 -7.90 12.20
CA VAL A 182 -19.25 -6.82 12.54
C VAL A 182 -19.29 -6.59 14.04
N GLN A 183 -18.17 -6.80 14.72
CA GLN A 183 -18.01 -6.35 16.10
C GLN A 183 -17.77 -4.85 16.11
N VAL A 184 -18.56 -4.11 16.87
CA VAL A 184 -18.47 -2.65 16.96
C VAL A 184 -17.82 -2.28 18.29
N ILE A 185 -16.76 -1.48 18.20
CA ILE A 185 -16.10 -0.88 19.35
C ILE A 185 -16.17 0.63 19.17
N VAL A 186 -16.74 1.34 20.13
CA VAL A 186 -16.83 2.82 20.12
C VAL A 186 -16.08 3.32 21.33
N ASP A 187 -15.04 4.14 21.12
CA ASP A 187 -14.21 4.71 22.18
C ASP A 187 -13.63 3.65 23.16
N GLY A 188 -13.30 2.47 22.63
CA GLY A 188 -12.80 1.34 23.41
C GLY A 188 -13.89 0.50 24.11
N GLU A 189 -15.15 0.95 24.09
CA GLU A 189 -16.28 0.19 24.60
C GLU A 189 -16.82 -0.77 23.54
N ASN A 190 -16.99 -2.04 23.93
CA ASN A 190 -17.59 -3.04 23.05
C ASN A 190 -19.11 -2.85 22.99
N CYS A 191 -19.62 -2.33 21.86
CA CYS A 191 -21.04 -2.09 21.63
C CYS A 191 -21.79 -3.32 21.14
N GLY A 192 -21.10 -4.47 20.99
CA GLY A 192 -21.68 -5.72 20.55
C GLY A 192 -21.43 -6.01 19.08
N ILE A 193 -22.23 -6.93 18.53
CA ILE A 193 -22.06 -7.46 17.17
C ILE A 193 -23.33 -7.14 16.39
N ILE A 194 -23.13 -6.55 15.22
CA ILE A 194 -24.20 -6.28 14.27
C ILE A 194 -24.01 -7.10 13.00
N THR A 195 -25.01 -7.06 12.12
CA THR A 195 -24.92 -7.56 10.77
C THR A 195 -25.03 -6.40 9.80
N GLU A 196 -24.07 -6.27 8.89
CA GLU A 196 -24.00 -5.20 7.89
C GLU A 196 -23.44 -5.74 6.56
N ARG A 197 -23.74 -5.08 5.43
CA ARG A 197 -23.05 -5.40 4.16
C ARG A 197 -21.57 -5.04 4.22
N ALA A 198 -20.69 -5.98 3.83
CA ALA A 198 -19.24 -5.83 3.97
C ALA A 198 -18.69 -4.61 3.22
N GLY A 199 -19.28 -4.23 2.09
CA GLY A 199 -18.89 -3.08 1.29
C GLY A 199 -19.09 -1.74 2.00
N ARG A 200 -19.94 -1.67 3.03
CA ARG A 200 -20.08 -0.49 3.90
C ARG A 200 -18.86 -0.23 4.78
N LEU A 201 -17.97 -1.22 4.91
CA LEU A 201 -16.72 -1.12 5.64
C LEU A 201 -15.54 -0.67 4.76
N ALA A 202 -15.73 -0.59 3.44
CA ALA A 202 -14.66 -0.27 2.51
C ALA A 202 -14.58 1.25 2.25
N GLY A 203 -13.47 1.87 2.67
CA GLY A 203 -13.13 3.27 2.39
C GLY A 203 -11.62 3.50 2.55
N GLU A 204 -11.04 4.39 1.74
CA GLU A 204 -9.58 4.52 1.57
C GLU A 204 -8.80 5.11 2.76
N THR A 205 -9.43 5.90 3.64
CA THR A 205 -8.66 6.76 4.56
C THR A 205 -8.53 6.26 5.99
N ALA A 206 -8.90 5.02 6.31
CA ALA A 206 -9.02 4.52 7.69
C ALA A 206 -10.01 5.33 8.57
N ALA A 207 -10.54 6.45 8.07
CA ALA A 207 -11.73 7.15 8.52
C ALA A 207 -12.88 6.76 7.60
N ILE A 208 -13.61 5.71 7.95
CA ILE A 208 -14.89 5.46 7.31
C ILE A 208 -15.82 6.58 7.79
N LYS A 209 -16.27 7.47 6.90
CA LYS A 209 -17.55 8.17 7.12
C LYS A 209 -18.64 7.11 7.05
N TYR A 210 -18.78 6.37 8.15
CA TYR A 210 -19.64 5.21 8.24
C TYR A 210 -21.09 5.68 8.25
N ALA A 211 -21.65 5.83 7.07
CA ALA A 211 -23.09 5.99 6.88
C ALA A 211 -23.68 4.59 6.68
N SER A 212 -23.83 3.85 7.77
CA SER A 212 -24.80 2.77 7.84
C SER A 212 -26.14 3.34 8.29
N ASN A 213 -27.23 2.81 7.75
CA ASN A 213 -28.57 3.11 8.25
C ASN A 213 -28.86 2.49 9.63
N ILE A 214 -27.93 1.68 10.17
CA ILE A 214 -28.08 0.86 11.38
C ILE A 214 -27.28 1.44 12.57
N LEU A 215 -26.04 1.90 12.38
CA LEU A 215 -25.31 2.64 13.42
C LEU A 215 -25.41 4.14 13.18
N ARG A 216 -26.19 4.80 14.03
CA ARG A 216 -26.14 6.26 14.19
C ARG A 216 -25.15 6.56 15.30
N ILE A 217 -23.90 6.78 14.93
CA ILE A 217 -22.87 7.30 15.82
C ILE A 217 -22.68 8.76 15.43
N ASP A 218 -23.10 9.66 16.30
CA ASP A 218 -22.88 11.09 16.10
C ASP A 218 -21.40 11.41 16.37
N SER A 219 -20.89 12.44 15.69
CA SER A 219 -19.55 12.98 15.93
C SER A 219 -18.37 12.00 15.82
N VAL A 220 -18.40 11.12 14.81
CA VAL A 220 -17.27 10.25 14.48
C VAL A 220 -16.04 11.09 14.11
N VAL A 221 -14.97 10.93 14.88
CA VAL A 221 -13.64 11.49 14.62
C VAL A 221 -12.89 10.59 13.63
N ASP A 222 -12.91 9.28 13.86
CA ASP A 222 -12.22 8.29 13.04
C ASP A 222 -12.93 6.92 13.11
N ALA A 223 -12.77 6.08 12.10
CA ALA A 223 -13.40 4.75 12.08
C ALA A 223 -12.68 3.75 11.18
N VAL A 224 -12.07 2.73 11.77
CA VAL A 224 -11.28 1.71 11.08
C VAL A 224 -12.03 0.38 11.04
N ALA A 225 -12.15 -0.22 9.85
CA ALA A 225 -12.63 -1.59 9.71
C ALA A 225 -11.48 -2.58 9.49
N ILE A 226 -11.58 -3.75 10.11
CA ILE A 226 -10.54 -4.77 10.15
C ILE A 226 -11.15 -6.12 9.79
N ASP A 227 -10.48 -6.86 8.89
CA ASP A 227 -10.76 -8.28 8.66
C ASP A 227 -10.15 -9.13 9.77
N THR A 228 -10.99 -9.75 10.60
CA THR A 228 -10.50 -10.45 11.81
C THR A 228 -9.63 -11.65 11.46
N LYS A 229 -9.79 -12.23 10.26
CA LYS A 229 -8.95 -13.32 9.76
C LYS A 229 -7.52 -12.89 9.41
N LYS A 230 -7.27 -11.59 9.19
CA LYS A 230 -5.92 -11.06 8.92
C LYS A 230 -5.12 -10.78 10.19
N LEU A 231 -5.74 -10.85 11.37
CA LEU A 231 -5.07 -10.67 12.66
C LEU A 231 -4.32 -11.96 13.06
N LEU A 232 -3.10 -12.13 12.53
CA LEU A 232 -2.26 -13.33 12.69
C LEU A 232 -1.74 -13.59 14.12
N LEU A 233 -2.00 -12.71 15.09
CA LEU A 233 -1.28 -12.66 16.36
C LEU A 233 -2.06 -13.07 17.61
N ILE A 234 -3.32 -13.50 17.49
CA ILE A 234 -4.20 -13.65 18.66
C ILE A 234 -4.89 -15.02 18.64
N PRO A 235 -4.98 -15.75 19.79
CA PRO A 235 -5.63 -17.04 19.86
C PRO A 235 -7.04 -17.04 19.27
N THR A 236 -7.29 -17.98 18.36
CA THR A 236 -8.52 -18.11 17.54
C THR A 236 -9.81 -18.25 18.37
N GLU A 237 -9.70 -18.55 19.66
CA GLU A 237 -10.81 -18.65 20.60
C GLU A 237 -11.44 -17.29 20.99
N TYR A 238 -10.73 -16.17 20.80
CA TYR A 238 -11.23 -14.82 21.12
C TYR A 238 -12.03 -14.17 19.97
N TYR A 239 -11.73 -14.52 18.71
CA TYR A 239 -12.32 -13.90 17.50
C TYR A 239 -13.54 -14.62 16.92
N LYS A 240 -14.00 -15.71 17.53
CA LYS A 240 -15.08 -16.57 17.00
C LYS A 240 -16.49 -15.94 16.92
N LYS A 241 -16.66 -14.65 17.21
CA LYS A 241 -18.00 -14.03 17.25
C LYS A 241 -18.31 -13.13 16.05
N ALA A 242 -17.31 -12.53 15.39
CA ALA A 242 -17.53 -11.65 14.25
C ALA A 242 -16.46 -11.80 13.15
N GLU A 243 -16.89 -11.76 11.90
CA GLU A 243 -16.03 -11.87 10.72
C GLU A 243 -15.23 -10.58 10.46
N LYS A 244 -15.75 -9.43 10.89
CA LYS A 244 -15.12 -8.11 10.79
C LYS A 244 -15.20 -7.38 12.14
N MET A 245 -14.34 -6.38 12.33
CA MET A 245 -14.40 -5.45 13.45
C MET A 245 -14.42 -4.02 12.91
N LEU A 246 -15.27 -3.17 13.49
CA LEU A 246 -15.33 -1.74 13.23
C LEU A 246 -14.99 -1.02 14.55
N VAL A 247 -13.87 -0.29 14.54
CA VAL A 247 -13.42 0.52 15.68
C VAL A 247 -13.70 1.98 15.34
N VAL A 248 -14.50 2.64 16.18
CA VAL A 248 -14.94 4.02 15.98
C VAL A 248 -14.43 4.86 17.15
N THR A 249 -13.94 6.05 16.85
CA THR A 249 -13.60 7.08 17.83
C THR A 249 -14.57 8.24 17.66
N THR A 250 -15.17 8.72 18.76
CA THR A 250 -16.08 9.87 18.79
C THR A 250 -15.49 11.03 19.58
N ASP A 251 -16.08 12.22 19.43
CA ASP A 251 -15.75 13.37 20.29
C ASP A 251 -16.46 13.32 21.66
N HIS A 252 -17.44 12.43 21.87
CA HIS A 252 -18.32 12.43 23.03
C HIS A 252 -17.68 11.89 24.31
N HIS A 253 -16.69 11.00 24.20
CA HIS A 253 -16.04 10.40 25.38
C HIS A 253 -14.88 11.24 25.93
N TYR A 254 -14.45 12.26 25.19
CA TYR A 254 -13.27 13.03 25.53
C TYR A 254 -13.67 14.46 25.87
N PRO A 255 -13.31 14.98 27.06
CA PRO A 255 -13.63 16.36 27.40
C PRO A 255 -12.97 17.29 26.38
N SER A 256 -13.63 18.39 26.05
CA SER A 256 -13.00 19.39 25.21
C SER A 256 -11.82 20.05 25.94
N VAL A 257 -10.86 20.59 25.19
CA VAL A 257 -9.74 21.35 25.76
C VAL A 257 -10.25 22.51 26.62
N ALA A 258 -11.31 23.19 26.17
CA ALA A 258 -11.94 24.28 26.89
C ALA A 258 -12.56 23.82 28.24
N GLU A 259 -13.28 22.69 28.25
CA GLU A 259 -13.88 22.15 29.48
C GLU A 259 -12.85 21.57 30.44
N SER A 260 -11.73 21.05 29.92
CA SER A 260 -10.66 20.46 30.73
C SER A 260 -9.77 21.49 31.42
N GLY A 261 -9.78 22.75 30.94
CA GLY A 261 -8.88 23.80 31.43
C GLY A 261 -7.42 23.64 30.96
N PHE A 262 -7.17 22.78 29.97
CA PHE A 262 -5.87 22.64 29.34
C PHE A 262 -5.66 23.74 28.30
N LEU A 263 -4.40 24.05 28.00
CA LEU A 263 -4.05 25.04 26.97
C LEU A 263 -3.29 24.37 25.83
N PRO A 264 -3.41 24.84 24.58
CA PRO A 264 -2.49 24.45 23.53
C PRO A 264 -1.04 24.70 23.94
N TYR A 265 -0.16 23.75 23.67
CA TYR A 265 1.27 23.94 23.84
C TYR A 265 1.73 25.09 22.95
N GLN A 266 2.58 25.97 23.45
CA GLN A 266 3.12 27.08 22.65
C GLN A 266 4.37 26.59 21.92
N TYR A 267 4.40 26.75 20.60
CA TYR A 267 5.57 26.43 19.78
C TYR A 267 5.84 27.56 18.78
N ASP A 268 7.11 27.96 18.70
CA ASP A 268 7.55 29.15 17.97
C ASP A 268 6.84 30.42 18.48
N ASN A 269 5.84 30.92 17.74
CA ASN A 269 5.15 32.19 18.03
C ASN A 269 3.63 32.03 18.26
N GLY A 270 3.15 30.82 18.54
CA GLY A 270 1.74 30.58 18.83
C GLY A 270 1.41 29.16 19.24
N ASP A 271 0.13 28.81 19.12
CA ASP A 271 -0.37 27.48 19.44
C ASP A 271 0.26 26.41 18.53
N ASP A 272 0.54 25.25 19.11
CA ASP A 272 1.09 24.09 18.41
C ASP A 272 0.20 23.68 17.23
N TYR A 273 0.80 23.49 16.06
CA TYR A 273 0.07 23.10 14.86
C TYR A 273 -0.43 21.65 14.97
N VAL A 274 -1.57 21.39 14.33
CA VAL A 274 -2.06 20.02 14.17
C VAL A 274 -1.10 19.24 13.25
N SER A 275 -0.53 18.16 13.78
CA SER A 275 0.30 17.20 13.06
C SER A 275 -0.32 15.82 13.16
N ASP A 276 -0.55 15.17 12.01
CA ASP A 276 -1.14 13.83 11.93
C ASP A 276 -2.45 13.70 12.75
N GLY A 277 -3.29 14.73 12.63
CA GLY A 277 -4.60 14.84 13.27
C GLY A 277 -4.59 15.27 14.74
N ARG A 278 -3.43 15.59 15.34
CA ARG A 278 -3.29 15.94 16.76
C ARG A 278 -2.40 17.14 17.01
N TYR A 279 -2.66 17.89 18.08
CA TYR A 279 -1.78 18.93 18.59
C TYR A 279 -1.50 18.71 20.08
N ARG A 280 -0.38 19.25 20.59
CA ARG A 280 -0.01 19.11 22.01
C ARG A 280 -0.77 20.09 22.87
N ILE A 281 -1.18 19.63 24.04
CA ILE A 281 -1.80 20.45 25.09
C ILE A 281 -0.98 20.35 26.38
N VAL A 282 -1.14 21.33 27.26
CA VAL A 282 -0.47 21.38 28.56
C VAL A 282 -1.46 21.55 29.71
N ASP A 283 -1.13 20.93 30.85
CA ASP A 283 -1.74 21.27 32.14
C ASP A 283 -0.99 22.42 32.84
N SER A 284 -1.45 22.78 34.04
CA SER A 284 -0.84 23.83 34.87
C SER A 284 0.60 23.53 35.30
N ASP A 285 1.01 22.26 35.27
CA ASP A 285 2.36 21.83 35.63
C ASP A 285 3.28 21.77 34.39
N GLY A 286 2.75 22.13 33.20
CA GLY A 286 3.47 22.10 31.93
C GLY A 286 3.65 20.69 31.35
N ARG A 287 2.94 19.68 31.87
CA ARG A 287 2.99 18.32 31.32
C ARG A 287 2.27 18.28 29.98
N ILE A 288 2.79 17.47 29.07
CA ILE A 288 2.27 17.32 27.72
C ILE A 288 1.18 16.25 27.67
N GLY A 289 0.10 16.60 26.99
CA GLY A 289 -0.96 15.72 26.49
C GLY A 289 -1.22 15.99 25.00
N TYR A 290 -2.25 15.37 24.43
CA TYR A 290 -2.60 15.53 23.03
C TYR A 290 -4.12 15.64 22.83
N ALA A 291 -4.53 16.63 22.04
CA ALA A 291 -5.90 16.83 21.60
C ALA A 291 -6.02 16.69 20.08
N THR A 292 -7.23 16.40 19.59
CA THR A 292 -7.53 16.38 18.15
C THR A 292 -7.72 17.80 17.62
N ALA A 293 -7.71 17.97 16.29
CA ALA A 293 -8.06 19.25 15.65
C ALA A 293 -9.43 19.82 16.06
N ASN A 294 -10.35 18.98 16.54
CA ASN A 294 -11.67 19.37 17.02
C ASN A 294 -11.69 19.70 18.52
N ASN A 295 -10.53 19.84 19.16
CA ASN A 295 -10.34 20.12 20.58
C ASN A 295 -10.79 19.01 21.54
N ALA A 296 -10.90 17.76 21.09
CA ALA A 296 -11.16 16.62 21.97
C ALA A 296 -9.85 16.14 22.64
N VAL A 297 -9.81 16.04 23.97
CA VAL A 297 -8.62 15.61 24.72
C VAL A 297 -8.49 14.08 24.71
N ILE A 298 -7.71 13.53 23.78
CA ILE A 298 -7.53 12.06 23.67
C ILE A 298 -6.51 11.54 24.69
N ILE A 299 -5.42 12.28 24.89
CA ILE A 299 -4.37 11.91 25.84
C ILE A 299 -4.25 13.06 26.85
N PRO A 300 -4.76 12.90 28.08
CA PRO A 300 -4.60 13.91 29.11
C PRO A 300 -3.12 14.21 29.39
N PRO A 301 -2.77 15.46 29.73
CA PRO A 301 -1.43 15.84 30.17
C PRO A 301 -0.85 14.88 31.22
N ARG A 302 0.25 14.22 30.87
CA ARG A 302 0.95 13.29 31.78
C ARG A 302 2.44 13.10 31.49
N PHE A 303 2.90 13.51 30.31
CA PHE A 303 4.30 13.37 29.93
C PHE A 303 5.08 14.62 30.36
N ALA A 304 6.34 14.47 30.76
CA ALA A 304 7.21 15.62 31.00
C ALA A 304 7.49 16.37 29.69
N PHE A 305 7.62 15.64 28.59
CA PHE A 305 7.69 16.22 27.24
C PHE A 305 7.22 15.22 26.17
N GLY A 306 6.77 15.74 25.04
CA GLY A 306 6.35 14.97 23.88
C GLY A 306 6.53 15.72 22.56
N PHE A 307 6.90 14.98 21.51
CA PHE A 307 6.97 15.48 20.14
C PHE A 307 5.61 15.38 19.43
N PRO A 308 5.37 16.16 18.34
CA PRO A 308 4.19 16.00 17.51
C PRO A 308 4.04 14.58 16.93
N PHE A 309 2.82 14.19 16.58
CA PHE A 309 2.58 12.90 15.93
C PHE A 309 3.05 12.92 14.47
N HIS A 310 3.66 11.81 14.04
CA HIS A 310 4.02 11.54 12.66
C HIS A 310 3.88 10.04 12.37
N ASN A 311 3.24 9.68 11.26
CA ASN A 311 2.97 8.28 10.87
C ASN A 311 2.34 7.42 11.99
N GLY A 312 1.39 7.99 12.72
CA GLY A 312 0.67 7.30 13.80
C GLY A 312 1.37 7.29 15.16
N LEU A 313 2.57 7.85 15.27
CA LEU A 313 3.43 7.71 16.45
C LEU A 313 3.91 9.06 17.01
N ALA A 314 4.09 9.14 18.32
CA ALA A 314 4.76 10.26 18.99
C ALA A 314 5.81 9.75 19.99
N ARG A 315 6.96 10.43 20.06
CA ARG A 315 8.03 10.15 21.03
C ARG A 315 7.81 11.00 22.27
N VAL A 316 7.77 10.38 23.44
CA VAL A 316 7.46 11.03 24.72
C VAL A 316 8.39 10.58 25.83
N THR A 317 8.45 11.35 26.91
CA THR A 317 9.17 10.97 28.13
C THR A 317 8.42 11.41 29.39
N ASN A 318 8.59 10.66 30.47
CA ASN A 318 8.02 10.98 31.78
C ASN A 318 8.96 11.79 32.67
N SER A 319 10.21 12.03 32.24
CA SER A 319 11.21 12.76 33.03
C SER A 319 12.24 13.43 32.13
N GLY A 320 12.93 14.44 32.66
CA GLY A 320 13.97 15.17 31.94
C GLY A 320 13.95 16.64 32.27
N HIS A 321 14.72 17.42 31.52
CA HIS A 321 14.81 18.86 31.67
C HIS A 321 15.15 19.54 30.33
N LEU A 322 14.85 20.83 30.24
CA LEU A 322 15.30 21.67 29.13
C LEU A 322 16.78 21.99 29.30
N GLU A 323 17.54 21.84 28.22
CA GLU A 323 18.90 22.39 28.10
C GLU A 323 18.96 23.38 26.94
N THR A 324 19.73 24.45 27.15
CA THR A 324 20.01 25.45 26.13
C THR A 324 21.06 24.92 25.15
N VAL A 325 20.84 25.14 23.85
CA VAL A 325 21.84 24.84 22.83
C VAL A 325 23.04 25.77 23.02
N ILE A 326 24.24 25.21 23.17
CA ILE A 326 25.47 26.00 23.35
C ILE A 326 25.65 26.95 22.16
N GLY A 327 25.80 28.24 22.45
CA GLY A 327 25.97 29.29 21.44
C GLY A 327 24.66 29.88 20.89
N SER A 328 23.51 29.55 21.48
CA SER A 328 22.20 30.13 21.11
C SER A 328 21.78 31.36 21.92
N ASP A 329 22.60 31.82 22.87
CA ASP A 329 22.24 32.89 23.82
C ASP A 329 20.90 32.69 24.56
N GLY A 330 20.45 31.44 24.68
CA GLY A 330 19.16 31.11 25.31
C GLY A 330 17.98 31.08 24.35
N GLU A 331 18.17 31.23 23.04
CA GLU A 331 17.08 31.16 22.07
C GLU A 331 16.62 29.71 21.82
N TYR A 332 17.56 28.79 21.66
CA TYR A 332 17.27 27.40 21.30
C TYR A 332 17.42 26.47 22.50
N HIS A 333 16.41 25.61 22.69
CA HIS A 333 16.39 24.62 23.75
C HIS A 333 16.06 23.24 23.19
N TYR A 334 16.55 22.20 23.87
CA TYR A 334 16.18 20.81 23.62
C TYR A 334 15.86 20.09 24.93
N TRP A 335 15.03 19.05 24.84
CA TRP A 335 14.69 18.25 26.01
C TRP A 335 15.68 17.11 26.19
N VAL A 336 16.28 17.01 27.37
CA VAL A 336 17.19 15.92 27.73
C VAL A 336 16.45 14.90 28.58
N SER A 337 16.49 13.64 28.14
CA SER A 337 15.94 12.52 28.89
C SER A 337 16.61 11.22 28.49
N ASN A 338 16.78 10.31 29.47
CA ASN A 338 17.34 8.97 29.27
C ASN A 338 16.24 7.89 29.15
N SER A 339 14.96 8.29 29.08
CA SER A 339 13.81 7.40 29.22
C SER A 339 12.72 7.68 28.19
N TRP A 340 13.12 7.97 26.95
CA TRP A 340 12.20 8.14 25.84
C TRP A 340 11.50 6.83 25.46
N TYR A 341 10.27 6.93 24.97
CA TYR A 341 9.56 5.83 24.36
C TYR A 341 8.50 6.35 23.38
N TRP A 342 7.97 5.46 22.54
CA TRP A 342 6.92 5.78 21.59
C TRP A 342 5.54 5.46 22.15
N ILE A 343 4.58 6.27 21.76
CA ILE A 343 3.16 6.04 21.98
C ILE A 343 2.41 6.00 20.65
N ASP A 344 1.34 5.21 20.62
CA ASP A 344 0.34 5.30 19.57
C ASP A 344 -0.58 6.51 19.79
N LYS A 345 -1.51 6.72 18.86
CA LYS A 345 -2.54 7.76 18.95
C LYS A 345 -3.47 7.61 20.17
N MET A 346 -3.50 6.50 20.90
CA MET A 346 -4.27 6.38 22.14
C MET A 346 -3.42 6.59 23.41
N GLY A 347 -2.13 6.90 23.23
CA GLY A 347 -1.19 7.09 24.33
C GLY A 347 -0.66 5.77 24.89
N ASN A 348 -0.92 4.63 24.25
CA ASN A 348 -0.38 3.35 24.68
C ASN A 348 1.12 3.32 24.37
N ARG A 349 1.92 2.95 25.37
CA ARG A 349 3.36 2.77 25.18
C ARG A 349 3.61 1.56 24.28
N LEU A 350 4.39 1.79 23.22
CA LEU A 350 4.91 0.72 22.38
C LEU A 350 6.24 0.24 22.97
N GLY A 351 6.39 -1.08 23.14
CA GLY A 351 7.68 -1.67 23.52
C GLY A 351 8.65 -1.52 22.35
N MET A 352 9.84 -0.96 22.57
CA MET A 352 10.84 -0.88 21.51
C MET A 352 11.65 -2.17 21.46
N GLU A 353 11.59 -2.84 20.30
CA GLU A 353 12.75 -3.44 19.65
C GLU A 353 13.73 -2.32 19.26
N ASP A 354 15.02 -2.64 19.31
CA ASP A 354 16.22 -1.80 19.31
C ASP A 354 16.20 -0.39 18.68
N GLU A 355 16.82 0.56 19.39
CA GLU A 355 17.10 1.95 18.99
C GLU A 355 18.12 2.10 17.83
N THR A 356 18.34 1.07 17.00
CA THR A 356 19.35 1.12 15.92
C THR A 356 18.81 1.21 14.49
N GLU A 357 17.49 1.20 14.29
CA GLU A 357 16.89 1.54 13.00
C GLU A 357 15.73 2.52 13.18
N ARG A 358 16.01 3.82 13.06
CA ARG A 358 15.14 4.88 12.50
C ARG A 358 15.81 6.24 12.55
#